data_AF-Q223Z1-F1
#
_entry.id   AF-Q223Z1-F1
#
_cell.length_a   1.000
_cell.length_b   1.000
_cell.length_c   1.000
_cell.angle_alpha   90.00
_cell.angle_beta   90.00
_cell.angle_gamma   90.00
#
_symmetry.space_group_name_H-M   'P 1'
#
loop_
_entity.id
_entity.type
_entity.pdbx_description
1 polymer ?
#
loop_
_entity_poly.entity_id
_entity_poly.type
_entity_poly.pdbx_seq_one_letter_code
_entity_poly.pdbx_strand_id
1 'polypeptide(L)'
;MGFKVILQLSHAIHAKIIGAYNAIPAMPTTCYNETRQIDVSSNRCLCKNQNDQRNIFYQCSYENIAVIDAKLSSTSPQLSIDLGSPLMNIISNTPQSLCSQIFDEATLGILGLDSQCEINKNKILVNLSDSSTIMENNSINFLPNKLQFIDYTDTFINTFYRNITFQDSPGVPQLQFSYNHIENSCNSINITLYSIQNDAGRKFMSLNWTLNQIVGSISSEQQESIKKYYQKQAKTKTLV
;
A
#
# COMPACT_ATOMS: atom_id res chain seq x y z
N MET A 1 27.86 -15.33 19.94
CA MET A 1 27.76 -13.87 19.71
C MET A 1 26.52 -13.64 18.89
N GLY A 2 25.47 -13.08 19.49
CA GLY A 2 24.22 -12.78 18.78
C GLY A 2 24.35 -11.43 18.09
N PHE A 3 24.17 -11.41 16.77
CA PHE A 3 24.10 -10.16 16.01
C PHE A 3 22.64 -9.80 15.78
N LYS A 4 22.28 -8.57 16.16
CA LYS A 4 21.02 -7.92 15.80
C LYS A 4 21.31 -7.08 14.56
N VAL A 5 20.86 -7.54 13.39
CA VAL A 5 20.92 -6.73 12.17
C VAL A 5 19.69 -5.82 12.16
N ILE A 6 19.92 -4.51 12.38
CA ILE A 6 18.90 -3.47 12.23
C ILE A 6 19.21 -2.76 10.92
N LEU A 7 18.37 -2.94 9.90
CA LEU A 7 18.38 -2.08 8.73
C LEU A 7 17.63 -0.79 9.10
N GLN A 8 18.35 0.33 9.26
CA GLN A 8 17.73 1.64 9.36
C GLN A 8 17.51 2.21 7.96
N LEU A 9 16.26 2.22 7.51
CA LEU A 9 15.81 3.08 6.41
C LEU A 9 15.57 4.48 6.97
N SER A 10 16.52 5.39 6.74
CA SER A 10 16.38 6.80 7.08
C SER A 10 15.41 7.46 6.10
N HIS A 11 14.15 7.62 6.50
CA HIS A 11 13.24 8.58 5.84
C HIS A 11 13.40 9.94 6.50
N ALA A 12 13.82 10.92 5.71
CA ALA A 12 13.88 12.31 6.12
C ALA A 12 12.45 12.83 6.38
N ILE A 13 12.11 13.02 7.65
CA ILE A 13 10.89 13.75 8.04
C ILE A 13 11.19 15.23 7.86
N HIS A 14 10.70 15.82 6.78
CA HIS A 14 10.53 17.27 6.72
C HIS A 14 9.29 17.64 7.55
N ALA A 15 9.50 17.82 8.85
CA ALA A 15 8.54 18.51 9.70
C ALA A 15 8.62 20.02 9.38
N LYS A 16 7.50 20.62 8.97
CA LYS A 16 7.37 22.08 8.91
C LYS A 16 6.09 22.53 9.63
N ILE A 17 6.32 22.93 10.89
CA ILE A 17 5.71 24.04 11.64
C ILE A 17 4.18 24.18 11.55
N ILE A 18 3.50 23.76 12.62
CA ILE A 18 2.14 24.20 12.96
C ILE A 18 2.25 25.65 13.46
N GLY A 19 2.02 26.62 12.58
CA GLY A 19 1.71 27.98 12.97
C GLY A 19 0.25 28.04 13.40
N ALA A 20 0.01 28.22 14.69
CA ALA A 20 -1.31 28.58 15.21
C ALA A 20 -1.67 29.98 14.73
N TYR A 21 -2.31 30.08 13.56
CA TYR A 21 -3.07 31.26 13.21
C TYR A 21 -4.44 31.12 13.87
N ASN A 22 -4.69 31.95 14.89
CA ASN A 22 -6.03 32.38 15.24
C ASN A 22 -6.58 33.18 14.05
N ALA A 23 -6.90 32.50 12.95
CA ALA A 23 -7.69 33.05 11.89
C ALA A 23 -9.13 33.04 12.41
N ILE A 24 -9.68 34.22 12.66
CA ILE A 24 -11.13 34.44 12.60
C ILE A 24 -11.56 33.78 11.29
N PRO A 25 -12.45 32.77 11.29
CA PRO A 25 -12.81 32.11 10.05
C PRO A 25 -13.39 33.15 9.12
N ALA A 26 -12.64 33.48 8.06
CA ALA A 26 -13.15 34.31 6.99
C ALA A 26 -14.40 33.60 6.46
N MET A 27 -15.56 34.26 6.61
CA MET A 27 -16.83 33.73 6.16
C MET A 27 -16.74 33.49 4.65
N PRO A 28 -16.99 32.28 4.15
CA PRO A 28 -16.91 32.02 2.71
C PRO A 28 -18.04 32.78 2.01
N THR A 29 -17.72 33.90 1.35
CA THR A 29 -18.65 34.66 0.51
C THR A 29 -18.97 33.95 -0.81
N THR A 30 -18.24 32.89 -1.14
CA THR A 30 -18.34 32.14 -2.39
C THR A 30 -18.05 30.65 -2.14
N CYS A 31 -18.80 29.78 -2.81
CA CYS A 31 -18.54 28.34 -2.88
C CYS A 31 -18.10 27.95 -4.30
N TYR A 32 -17.54 26.76 -4.44
CA TYR A 32 -17.38 26.13 -5.75
C TYR A 32 -18.76 25.75 -6.30
N ASN A 33 -19.35 26.67 -7.06
CA ASN A 33 -20.74 26.62 -7.50
C ASN A 33 -21.07 25.42 -8.40
N GLU A 34 -20.09 24.71 -8.95
CA GLU A 34 -20.30 23.49 -9.73
C GLU A 34 -20.97 22.41 -8.87
N THR A 35 -20.42 22.12 -7.69
CA THR A 35 -20.84 20.98 -6.86
C THR A 35 -21.33 21.38 -5.46
N ARG A 36 -21.14 22.65 -5.06
CA ARG A 36 -21.55 23.18 -3.75
C ARG A 36 -22.50 24.37 -3.90
N GLN A 37 -23.23 24.66 -2.84
CA GLN A 37 -24.13 25.81 -2.70
C GLN A 37 -24.01 26.42 -1.30
N ILE A 38 -24.24 27.72 -1.18
CA ILE A 38 -24.31 28.40 0.11
C ILE A 38 -25.64 28.05 0.76
N ASP A 39 -25.60 27.50 1.96
CA ASP A 39 -26.76 27.48 2.84
C ASP A 39 -26.88 28.84 3.52
N VAL A 40 -27.94 29.57 3.15
CA VAL A 40 -28.20 30.94 3.61
C VAL A 40 -28.45 30.99 5.12
N SER A 41 -28.91 29.88 5.72
CA SER A 41 -29.22 29.81 7.15
C SER A 41 -27.97 29.62 8.01
N SER A 42 -27.05 28.74 7.61
CA SER A 42 -25.79 28.50 8.34
C SER A 42 -24.59 29.29 7.81
N ASN A 43 -24.72 29.96 6.67
CA ASN A 43 -23.65 30.62 5.93
C ASN A 43 -22.46 29.69 5.61
N ARG A 44 -22.75 28.42 5.26
CA ARG A 44 -21.75 27.39 4.94
C ARG A 44 -21.92 26.87 3.53
N CYS A 45 -20.80 26.47 2.91
CA CYS A 45 -20.82 25.75 1.64
C CYS A 45 -21.22 24.30 1.83
N LEU A 46 -22.45 23.96 1.48
CA LEU A 46 -22.96 22.59 1.49
C LEU A 46 -22.82 21.93 0.13
N CYS A 47 -22.72 20.61 0.11
CA CYS A 47 -22.79 19.85 -1.12
C CYS A 47 -24.17 19.92 -1.73
N LYS A 48 -24.23 20.08 -3.05
CA LYS A 48 -25.49 19.98 -3.79
C LYS A 48 -26.04 18.56 -3.69
N ASN A 49 -25.16 17.56 -3.79
CA ASN A 49 -25.49 16.17 -3.52
C ASN A 49 -25.58 15.93 -2.01
N GLN A 50 -26.77 15.59 -1.52
CA GLN A 50 -27.01 15.35 -0.09
C GLN A 50 -26.44 14.01 0.41
N ASN A 51 -26.17 13.08 -0.51
CA ASN A 51 -25.58 11.79 -0.17
C ASN A 51 -24.07 11.88 0.07
N ASP A 52 -23.39 12.84 -0.57
CA ASP A 52 -21.97 13.11 -0.30
C ASP A 52 -21.80 14.01 0.92
N GLN A 53 -21.73 13.37 2.09
CA GLN A 53 -21.53 14.04 3.38
C GLN A 53 -20.05 14.24 3.74
N ARG A 54 -19.13 13.88 2.85
CA ARG A 54 -17.69 13.94 3.13
C ARG A 54 -17.21 15.38 3.00
N ASN A 55 -16.32 15.79 3.89
CA ASN A 55 -15.70 17.12 3.86
C ASN A 55 -14.18 17.02 3.63
N ILE A 56 -13.80 16.39 2.51
CA ILE A 56 -12.42 16.00 2.20
C ILE A 56 -11.76 16.87 1.12
N PHE A 57 -12.54 17.72 0.44
CA PHE A 57 -12.06 18.58 -0.65
C PHE A 57 -12.96 19.82 -0.81
N TYR A 58 -12.49 20.80 -1.58
CA TYR A 58 -13.25 22.03 -1.82
C TYR A 58 -14.48 21.83 -2.75
N GLN A 59 -14.53 20.72 -3.48
CA GLN A 59 -15.70 20.20 -4.20
C GLN A 59 -16.23 18.92 -3.52
N CYS A 60 -17.35 18.39 -4.02
CA CYS A 60 -17.89 17.08 -3.67
C CYS A 60 -18.56 16.45 -4.89
N SER A 61 -18.90 15.17 -4.80
CA SER A 61 -19.46 14.43 -5.93
C SER A 61 -20.88 14.89 -6.25
N TYR A 62 -21.14 15.26 -7.51
CA TYR A 62 -22.42 15.77 -7.99
C TYR A 62 -22.53 15.57 -9.51
N GLU A 63 -23.64 15.01 -9.98
CA GLU A 63 -23.89 14.74 -11.41
C GLU A 63 -22.73 13.96 -12.10
N ASN A 64 -22.03 14.58 -13.05
CA ASN A 64 -20.94 13.98 -13.82
C ASN A 64 -19.55 14.11 -13.14
N ILE A 65 -19.49 14.69 -11.94
CA ILE A 65 -18.26 14.95 -11.20
C ILE A 65 -18.17 14.00 -10.00
N ALA A 66 -17.08 13.26 -9.89
CA ALA A 66 -16.75 12.45 -8.73
C ALA A 66 -15.50 12.99 -8.00
N VAL A 67 -15.65 13.31 -6.72
CA VAL A 67 -14.54 13.60 -5.82
C VAL A 67 -14.22 12.33 -5.05
N ILE A 68 -12.98 11.86 -5.16
CA ILE A 68 -12.58 10.53 -4.71
C ILE A 68 -11.84 10.59 -3.36
N ASP A 69 -12.07 9.57 -2.55
CA ASP A 69 -11.23 9.21 -1.40
C ASP A 69 -10.70 7.79 -1.59
N ALA A 70 -9.47 7.66 -2.12
CA ALA A 70 -8.85 6.39 -2.45
C ALA A 70 -7.91 5.93 -1.33
N LYS A 71 -8.42 5.09 -0.42
CA LYS A 71 -7.70 4.61 0.75
C LYS A 71 -7.12 3.22 0.53
N LEU A 72 -5.80 3.11 0.59
CA LEU A 72 -5.13 1.82 0.75
C LEU A 72 -5.26 1.35 2.21
N SER A 73 -5.62 0.08 2.39
CA SER A 73 -5.69 -0.52 3.71
C SER A 73 -4.29 -0.67 4.32
N SER A 74 -4.18 -0.50 5.64
CA SER A 74 -2.95 -0.72 6.41
C SER A 74 -2.81 -2.15 6.91
N THR A 75 -3.86 -2.97 6.79
CA THR A 75 -3.93 -4.32 7.37
C THR A 75 -4.29 -5.41 6.36
N SER A 76 -4.73 -5.05 5.15
CA SER A 76 -5.12 -5.99 4.10
C SER A 76 -4.73 -5.49 2.70
N PRO A 77 -4.58 -6.39 1.70
CA PRO A 77 -4.28 -6.01 0.32
C PRO A 77 -5.56 -5.50 -0.37
N GLN A 78 -6.11 -4.39 0.14
CA GLN A 78 -7.35 -3.81 -0.36
C GLN A 78 -7.19 -2.30 -0.55
N LEU A 79 -7.72 -1.82 -1.67
CA LEU A 79 -7.95 -0.41 -1.95
C LEU A 79 -9.46 -0.14 -1.86
N SER A 80 -9.85 0.85 -1.08
CA SER A 80 -11.23 1.33 -1.00
C SER A 80 -11.31 2.71 -1.63
N ILE A 81 -12.13 2.84 -2.68
CA ILE A 81 -12.35 4.10 -3.39
C ILE A 81 -13.75 4.57 -3.05
N ASP A 82 -13.87 5.61 -2.23
CA ASP A 82 -15.15 6.22 -1.91
C ASP A 82 -15.44 7.36 -2.89
N LEU A 83 -16.62 7.34 -3.52
CA LEU A 83 -17.09 8.37 -4.45
C LEU A 83 -18.19 9.25 -3.82
N GLY A 84 -18.57 9.01 -2.56
CA GLY A 84 -19.44 9.88 -1.76
C GLY A 84 -20.93 9.70 -1.97
N SER A 85 -21.35 9.24 -3.14
CA SER A 85 -22.74 8.94 -3.43
C SER A 85 -22.88 7.53 -4.01
N PRO A 86 -23.99 6.83 -3.73
CA PRO A 86 -24.22 5.48 -4.22
C PRO A 86 -24.09 5.36 -5.74
N LEU A 87 -23.40 4.32 -6.19
CA LEU A 87 -23.16 4.02 -7.59
C LEU A 87 -24.19 3.01 -8.12
N MET A 88 -24.54 3.18 -9.40
CA MET A 88 -25.23 2.13 -10.14
C MET A 88 -24.31 0.93 -10.33
N ASN A 89 -24.89 -0.26 -10.28
CA ASN A 89 -24.15 -1.48 -10.58
C ASN A 89 -23.83 -1.55 -12.07
N ILE A 90 -22.61 -1.96 -12.39
CA ILE A 90 -22.19 -2.30 -13.75
C ILE A 90 -22.35 -3.81 -13.94
N ILE A 91 -23.04 -4.22 -15.00
CA ILE A 91 -23.17 -5.64 -15.34
C ILE A 91 -21.79 -6.17 -15.74
N SER A 92 -21.28 -7.12 -14.98
CA SER A 92 -19.99 -7.76 -15.21
C SER A 92 -20.10 -9.26 -14.94
N ASN A 93 -19.37 -10.06 -15.72
CA ASN A 93 -19.41 -11.52 -15.59
C ASN A 93 -18.49 -12.01 -14.46
N THR A 94 -17.44 -11.24 -14.16
CA THR A 94 -16.47 -11.52 -13.11
C THR A 94 -15.99 -10.24 -12.41
N PRO A 95 -15.55 -10.31 -11.13
CA PRO A 95 -14.95 -9.17 -10.43
C PRO A 95 -13.74 -8.55 -11.16
N GLN A 96 -12.94 -9.36 -11.84
CA GLN A 96 -11.83 -8.88 -12.68
C GLN A 96 -12.35 -8.05 -13.86
N SER A 97 -13.36 -8.57 -14.58
CA SER A 97 -13.94 -7.86 -15.72
C SER A 97 -14.59 -6.53 -15.30
N LEU A 98 -15.04 -6.41 -14.05
CA LEU A 98 -15.51 -5.14 -13.50
C LEU A 98 -14.36 -4.14 -13.35
N CYS A 99 -13.19 -4.55 -12.84
CA CYS A 99 -12.02 -3.67 -12.78
C CYS A 99 -11.67 -3.12 -14.16
N SER A 100 -11.62 -3.98 -15.18
CA SER A 100 -11.28 -3.58 -16.54
C SER A 100 -12.32 -2.69 -17.21
N GLN A 101 -13.56 -2.65 -16.70
CA GLN A 101 -14.59 -1.72 -17.16
C GLN A 101 -14.51 -0.36 -16.48
N ILE A 102 -13.85 -0.26 -15.32
CA ILE A 102 -13.77 0.95 -14.49
C ILE A 102 -12.46 1.70 -14.72
N PHE A 103 -11.34 0.98 -14.80
CA PHE A 103 -10.00 1.57 -14.78
C PHE A 103 -9.30 1.50 -16.14
N ASP A 104 -8.39 2.44 -16.38
CA ASP A 104 -7.49 2.36 -17.54
C ASP A 104 -6.42 1.27 -17.36
N GLU A 105 -5.72 0.94 -18.45
CA GLU A 105 -4.71 -0.12 -18.45
C GLU A 105 -3.54 0.18 -17.49
N ALA A 106 -3.12 1.44 -17.38
CA ALA A 106 -2.05 1.84 -16.47
C ALA A 106 -2.42 1.58 -15.00
N THR A 107 -3.65 1.93 -14.62
CA THR A 107 -4.19 1.69 -13.28
C THR A 107 -4.35 0.20 -13.02
N LEU A 108 -4.87 -0.57 -13.99
CA LEU A 108 -4.96 -2.02 -13.86
C LEU A 108 -3.58 -2.66 -13.65
N GLY A 109 -2.56 -2.18 -14.34
CA GLY A 109 -1.18 -2.64 -14.18
C GLY A 109 -0.66 -2.49 -12.75
N ILE A 110 -0.95 -1.37 -12.08
CA ILE A 110 -0.50 -1.15 -10.70
C ILE A 110 -1.40 -1.81 -9.65
N LEU A 111 -2.69 -2.00 -9.92
CA LEU A 111 -3.58 -2.80 -9.07
C LEU A 111 -3.16 -4.27 -9.11
N GLY A 112 -2.66 -4.72 -10.27
CA GLY A 112 -2.13 -6.05 -10.54
C GLY A 112 -3.09 -6.91 -11.36
N LEU A 113 -2.54 -7.95 -12.00
CA LEU A 113 -3.15 -8.66 -13.12
C LEU A 113 -4.52 -9.27 -12.83
N ASP A 114 -4.73 -9.79 -11.61
CA ASP A 114 -5.94 -10.51 -11.20
C ASP A 114 -6.72 -9.80 -10.06
N SER A 115 -6.69 -8.47 -10.05
CA SER A 115 -7.39 -7.64 -9.06
C SER A 115 -8.92 -7.74 -9.16
N GLN A 116 -9.60 -7.91 -8.02
CA GLN A 116 -11.04 -8.12 -8.01
C GLN A 116 -11.78 -6.86 -7.56
N CYS A 117 -12.69 -6.36 -8.39
CA CYS A 117 -13.50 -5.18 -8.07
C CYS A 117 -14.91 -5.55 -7.66
N GLU A 118 -15.46 -4.75 -6.75
CA GLU A 118 -16.85 -4.79 -6.31
C GLU A 118 -17.36 -3.35 -6.15
N ILE A 119 -18.55 -3.07 -6.66
CA ILE A 119 -19.28 -1.83 -6.33
C ILE A 119 -20.13 -2.12 -5.10
N ASN A 120 -19.84 -1.43 -4.01
CA ASN A 120 -20.56 -1.51 -2.75
C ASN A 120 -21.05 -0.11 -2.36
N LYS A 121 -22.31 0.19 -2.71
CA LYS A 121 -22.94 1.50 -2.51
C LYS A 121 -22.11 2.62 -3.14
N ASN A 122 -21.58 3.53 -2.31
CA ASN A 122 -20.76 4.67 -2.74
C ASN A 122 -19.28 4.32 -2.91
N LYS A 123 -18.90 3.05 -2.74
CA LYS A 123 -17.51 2.61 -2.79
C LYS A 123 -17.28 1.62 -3.91
N ILE A 124 -16.08 1.69 -4.47
CA ILE A 124 -15.48 0.61 -5.26
C ILE A 124 -14.44 -0.03 -4.34
N LEU A 125 -14.64 -1.29 -4.02
CA LEU A 125 -13.68 -2.10 -3.28
C LEU A 125 -12.84 -2.87 -4.29
N VAL A 126 -11.52 -2.76 -4.16
CA VAL A 126 -10.57 -3.46 -5.01
C VAL A 126 -9.71 -4.35 -4.13
N ASN A 127 -9.89 -5.66 -4.25
CA ASN A 127 -8.95 -6.61 -3.68
C ASN A 127 -7.75 -6.69 -4.62
N LEU A 128 -6.59 -6.27 -4.12
CA LEU A 128 -5.34 -6.21 -4.87
C LEU A 128 -4.81 -7.63 -5.08
N SER A 129 -4.25 -7.89 -6.26
CA SER A 129 -3.59 -9.17 -6.52
C SER A 129 -2.19 -9.21 -5.90
N ASP A 130 -1.58 -10.40 -5.82
CA ASP A 130 -0.18 -10.58 -5.38
C ASP A 130 0.85 -9.85 -6.28
N SER A 131 0.44 -9.45 -7.49
CA SER A 131 1.27 -8.68 -8.44
C SER A 131 1.12 -7.17 -8.32
N SER A 132 0.31 -6.69 -7.36
CA SER A 132 0.05 -5.28 -7.16
C SER A 132 1.32 -4.49 -6.81
N THR A 133 1.46 -3.31 -7.40
CA THR A 133 2.55 -2.37 -7.11
C THR A 133 2.03 -1.01 -6.66
N ILE A 134 0.73 -0.89 -6.38
CA ILE A 134 0.13 0.37 -5.96
C ILE A 134 0.66 0.80 -4.59
N MET A 135 1.06 2.06 -4.49
CA MET A 135 1.57 2.68 -3.28
C MET A 135 0.76 3.93 -2.91
N GLU A 136 1.01 4.47 -1.73
CA GLU A 136 0.57 5.82 -1.36
C GLU A 136 1.02 6.84 -2.42
N ASN A 137 0.20 7.85 -2.66
CA ASN A 137 0.41 8.93 -3.63
C ASN A 137 0.41 8.49 -5.11
N ASN A 138 0.05 7.25 -5.42
CA ASN A 138 -0.19 6.83 -6.79
C ASN A 138 -1.51 7.44 -7.31
N SER A 139 -1.51 7.81 -8.58
CA SER A 139 -2.73 8.23 -9.27
C SER A 139 -3.49 6.99 -9.75
N ILE A 140 -4.81 7.03 -9.60
CA ILE A 140 -5.76 6.05 -10.14
C ILE A 140 -6.54 6.75 -11.23
N ASN A 141 -6.61 6.16 -12.41
CA ASN A 141 -7.34 6.72 -13.54
C ASN A 141 -8.55 5.86 -13.85
N PHE A 142 -9.68 6.54 -14.01
CA PHE A 142 -10.96 5.93 -14.34
C PHE A 142 -11.24 6.12 -15.82
N LEU A 143 -11.83 5.12 -16.45
CA LEU A 143 -12.37 5.26 -17.79
C LEU A 143 -13.56 6.23 -17.73
N PRO A 144 -13.61 7.24 -18.61
CA PRO A 144 -14.71 8.19 -18.62
C PRO A 144 -16.01 7.51 -19.08
N ASN A 145 -17.13 8.00 -18.57
CA ASN A 145 -18.47 7.55 -18.94
C ASN A 145 -18.75 6.06 -18.64
N LYS A 146 -18.15 5.52 -17.58
CA LYS A 146 -18.36 4.13 -17.13
C LYS A 146 -19.13 4.03 -15.82
N LEU A 147 -18.90 4.97 -14.91
CA LEU A 147 -19.56 5.03 -13.62
C LEU A 147 -20.72 6.02 -13.66
N GLN A 148 -21.72 5.77 -12.83
CA GLN A 148 -22.91 6.61 -12.69
C GLN A 148 -23.41 6.54 -11.25
N PHE A 149 -23.85 7.68 -10.72
CA PHE A 149 -24.53 7.72 -9.43
C PHE A 149 -26.01 7.36 -9.58
N ILE A 150 -26.57 6.67 -8.58
CA ILE A 150 -27.99 6.28 -8.58
C ILE A 150 -28.91 7.49 -8.65
N ASP A 151 -28.51 8.62 -8.04
CA ASP A 151 -29.33 9.84 -7.99
C ASP A 151 -29.31 10.64 -9.30
N TYR A 152 -28.42 10.30 -10.25
CA TYR A 152 -28.19 11.03 -11.51
C TYR A 152 -28.20 10.06 -12.71
N THR A 153 -29.35 9.40 -12.93
CA THR A 153 -29.49 8.26 -13.87
C THR A 153 -29.32 8.58 -15.36
N ASP A 154 -29.33 9.86 -15.76
CA ASP A 154 -29.10 10.28 -17.16
C ASP A 154 -27.68 10.79 -17.41
N THR A 155 -26.84 10.84 -16.36
CA THR A 155 -25.54 11.48 -16.41
C THR A 155 -24.45 10.49 -15.98
N PHE A 156 -23.52 10.20 -16.88
CA PHE A 156 -22.33 9.44 -16.54
C PHE A 156 -21.24 10.34 -15.96
N ILE A 157 -20.44 9.76 -15.06
CA ILE A 157 -19.27 10.42 -14.49
C ILE A 157 -18.17 10.49 -15.54
N ASN A 158 -17.63 11.68 -15.77
CA ASN A 158 -16.54 11.90 -16.71
C ASN A 158 -15.43 12.79 -16.14
N THR A 159 -15.66 13.39 -14.97
CA THR A 159 -14.71 14.26 -14.29
C THR A 159 -14.40 13.66 -12.93
N PHE A 160 -13.12 13.44 -12.67
CA PHE A 160 -12.64 12.82 -11.44
C PHE A 160 -11.65 13.76 -10.75
N TYR A 161 -11.89 14.04 -9.48
CA TYR A 161 -11.00 14.84 -8.64
C TYR A 161 -10.45 14.02 -7.48
N ARG A 162 -9.24 14.39 -7.01
CA ARG A 162 -8.53 13.76 -5.88
C ARG A 162 -8.34 12.25 -6.08
N ASN A 163 -7.97 11.86 -7.28
CA ASN A 163 -7.70 10.49 -7.68
C ASN A 163 -6.32 9.96 -7.22
N ILE A 164 -5.82 10.45 -6.09
CA ILE A 164 -4.54 10.09 -5.51
C ILE A 164 -4.79 9.19 -4.30
N THR A 165 -4.07 8.08 -4.22
CA THR A 165 -4.14 7.17 -3.08
C THR A 165 -3.51 7.77 -1.83
N PHE A 166 -4.09 7.45 -0.68
CA PHE A 166 -3.46 7.66 0.61
C PHE A 166 -3.51 6.38 1.45
N GLN A 167 -2.68 6.31 2.47
CA GLN A 167 -2.61 5.15 3.35
C GLN A 167 -2.38 5.60 4.79
N ASP A 168 -3.06 4.98 5.75
CA ASP A 168 -2.61 5.09 7.15
C ASP A 168 -1.32 4.29 7.32
N SER A 169 -0.39 4.78 8.14
CA SER A 169 0.92 4.12 8.35
C SER A 169 0.73 2.63 8.68
N PRO A 170 1.23 1.69 7.86
CA PRO A 170 1.10 0.27 8.12
C PRO A 170 2.06 -0.22 9.22
N GLY A 171 2.83 0.67 9.83
CA GLY A 171 3.95 0.37 10.72
C GLY A 171 5.28 0.42 9.99
N VAL A 172 6.36 -0.04 10.64
CA VAL A 172 7.68 -0.13 10.01
C VAL A 172 7.76 -1.45 9.25
N PRO A 173 7.85 -1.46 7.92
CA PRO A 173 7.96 -2.70 7.15
C PRO A 173 9.20 -3.49 7.56
N GLN A 174 9.04 -4.80 7.81
CA GLN A 174 10.12 -5.67 8.25
C GLN A 174 10.06 -7.02 7.55
N LEU A 175 11.24 -7.52 7.18
CA LEU A 175 11.44 -8.89 6.72
C LEU A 175 12.00 -9.71 7.88
N GLN A 176 11.34 -10.82 8.20
CA GLN A 176 11.83 -11.74 9.21
C GLN A 176 12.36 -12.99 8.54
N PHE A 177 13.61 -13.33 8.84
CA PHE A 177 14.25 -14.54 8.37
C PHE A 177 14.46 -15.51 9.52
N SER A 178 14.21 -16.78 9.26
CA SER A 178 14.60 -17.89 10.12
C SER A 178 15.90 -18.49 9.60
N TYR A 179 16.85 -18.74 10.49
CA TYR A 179 18.11 -19.41 10.18
C TYR A 179 18.60 -20.22 11.38
N ASN A 180 19.37 -21.27 11.11
CA ASN A 180 20.03 -22.04 12.16
C ASN A 180 21.27 -21.28 12.66
N HIS A 181 21.18 -20.75 13.89
CA HIS A 181 22.22 -19.94 14.52
C HIS A 181 23.44 -20.75 15.02
N ILE A 182 23.30 -22.08 15.09
CA ILE A 182 24.37 -23.00 15.48
C ILE A 182 24.38 -24.14 14.48
N GLU A 183 25.38 -24.17 13.61
CA GLU A 183 25.76 -25.40 12.94
C GLU A 183 27.30 -25.48 12.96
N ASN A 184 27.81 -26.17 13.99
CA ASN A 184 29.17 -26.70 13.99
C ASN A 184 29.21 -27.99 13.13
N SER A 185 28.46 -27.99 12.03
CA SER A 185 28.30 -29.07 11.09
C SER A 185 28.86 -28.58 9.75
N CYS A 186 29.43 -29.48 8.96
CA CYS A 186 29.81 -29.18 7.58
C CYS A 186 28.57 -29.06 6.65
N ASN A 187 27.41 -28.72 7.21
CA ASN A 187 26.14 -28.62 6.49
C ASN A 187 25.95 -27.21 5.93
N SER A 188 25.08 -27.10 4.93
CA SER A 188 24.71 -25.81 4.35
C SER A 188 23.82 -25.02 5.31
N ILE A 189 24.11 -23.74 5.49
CA ILE A 189 23.24 -22.82 6.24
C ILE A 189 21.98 -22.55 5.40
N ASN A 190 20.83 -22.91 5.94
CA ASN A 190 19.53 -22.56 5.35
C ASN A 190 19.02 -21.25 5.97
N ILE A 191 18.75 -20.25 5.12
CA ILE A 191 18.10 -18.99 5.48
C ILE A 191 16.74 -18.97 4.79
N THR A 192 15.67 -18.92 5.56
CA THR A 192 14.30 -18.95 5.05
C THR A 192 13.59 -17.66 5.42
N LEU A 193 12.99 -16.97 4.44
CA LEU A 193 12.07 -15.87 4.73
C LEU A 193 10.85 -16.45 5.47
N TYR A 194 10.67 -16.04 6.73
CA TYR A 194 9.62 -16.54 7.60
C TYR A 194 8.35 -15.69 7.50
N SER A 195 8.49 -14.37 7.56
CA SER A 195 7.34 -13.47 7.49
C SER A 195 7.71 -12.09 6.95
N ILE A 196 6.69 -11.41 6.43
CA ILE A 196 6.72 -9.99 6.09
C ILE A 196 5.78 -9.31 7.08
N GLN A 197 6.26 -8.29 7.78
CA GLN A 197 5.44 -7.51 8.71
C GLN A 197 5.19 -6.11 8.15
N ASN A 198 4.04 -5.54 8.51
CA ASN A 198 3.69 -4.13 8.28
C ASN A 198 3.66 -3.71 6.81
N ASP A 199 3.27 -4.64 5.92
CA ASP A 199 3.05 -4.39 4.48
C ASP A 199 1.56 -4.54 4.09
N ALA A 200 0.66 -4.55 5.09
CA ALA A 200 -0.77 -4.82 4.88
C ALA A 200 -1.07 -6.12 4.11
N GLY A 201 -0.13 -7.07 4.08
CA GLY A 201 -0.26 -8.34 3.35
C GLY A 201 -0.12 -8.23 1.83
N ARG A 202 0.42 -7.12 1.29
CA ARG A 202 0.57 -6.89 -0.16
C ARG A 202 1.72 -7.68 -0.81
N LYS A 203 2.61 -8.28 -0.02
CA LYS A 203 3.78 -9.06 -0.47
C LYS A 203 4.71 -8.18 -1.33
N PHE A 204 5.82 -8.75 -1.80
CA PHE A 204 6.76 -8.03 -2.68
C PHE A 204 6.77 -8.64 -4.06
N MET A 205 6.76 -7.78 -5.09
CA MET A 205 6.98 -8.20 -6.47
C MET A 205 8.39 -8.80 -6.66
N SER A 206 9.40 -8.27 -5.95
CA SER A 206 10.75 -8.84 -5.93
C SER A 206 11.49 -8.52 -4.64
N LEU A 207 12.43 -9.39 -4.23
CA LEU A 207 13.31 -9.19 -3.08
C LEU A 207 14.77 -9.37 -3.52
N ASN A 208 15.52 -8.27 -3.50
CA ASN A 208 16.97 -8.31 -3.65
C ASN A 208 17.62 -8.35 -2.26
N TRP A 209 18.47 -9.34 -2.02
CA TRP A 209 19.18 -9.50 -0.76
C TRP A 209 20.65 -9.85 -1.03
N THR A 210 21.52 -9.44 -0.12
CA THR A 210 22.96 -9.74 -0.16
C THR A 210 23.38 -10.32 1.17
N LEU A 211 23.95 -11.52 1.16
CA LEU A 211 24.63 -12.06 2.33
C LEU A 211 26.06 -11.52 2.36
N ASN A 212 26.32 -10.60 3.28
CA ASN A 212 27.69 -10.23 3.57
C ASN A 212 28.37 -11.43 4.22
N GLN A 213 29.36 -12.00 3.54
CA GLN A 213 30.12 -13.13 4.05
C GLN A 213 30.75 -12.76 5.39
N ILE A 214 30.30 -13.40 6.46
CA ILE A 214 30.98 -13.32 7.75
C ILE A 214 32.12 -14.32 7.69
N VAL A 215 33.32 -13.85 7.33
CA VAL A 215 34.52 -14.67 7.46
C VAL A 215 34.82 -14.78 8.96
N GLY A 216 34.50 -15.93 9.55
CA GLY A 216 34.96 -16.24 10.90
C GLY A 216 36.49 -16.28 10.91
N SER A 217 37.13 -15.48 11.76
CA SER A 217 38.57 -15.59 11.99
C SER A 217 38.83 -16.80 12.91
N ILE A 218 39.51 -17.82 12.39
CA ILE A 218 40.05 -18.91 13.23
C ILE A 218 41.34 -18.38 13.86
N SER A 219 41.46 -18.44 15.20
CA SER A 219 42.70 -18.05 15.88
C SER A 219 43.84 -19.01 15.53
N SER A 220 45.09 -18.56 15.66
CA SER A 220 46.28 -19.39 15.43
C SER A 220 46.25 -20.69 16.25
N GLU A 221 45.78 -20.60 17.50
CA GLU A 221 45.65 -21.73 18.43
C GLU A 221 44.57 -22.73 17.97
N GLN A 222 43.45 -22.24 17.45
CA GLN A 222 42.41 -23.09 16.87
C GLN A 222 42.92 -23.79 15.61
N GLN A 223 43.63 -23.09 14.72
CA GLN A 223 44.25 -23.69 13.54
C GLN A 223 45.24 -24.81 13.92
N GLU A 224 46.04 -24.58 14.94
CA GLU A 224 47.04 -25.54 15.39
C GLU A 224 46.40 -26.76 16.07
N SER A 225 45.32 -26.55 16.81
CA SER A 225 44.50 -27.62 17.40
C SER A 225 43.86 -28.49 16.32
N ILE A 226 43.32 -27.88 15.26
CA ILE A 226 42.76 -28.57 14.09
C ILE A 226 43.85 -29.38 13.38
N LYS A 227 45.03 -28.79 13.12
CA LYS A 227 46.18 -29.50 12.52
C LYS A 227 46.58 -30.72 13.35
N LYS A 228 46.69 -30.57 14.68
CA LYS A 228 47.05 -31.68 15.59
C LYS A 228 46.00 -32.80 15.56
N TYR A 229 44.71 -32.46 15.48
CA TYR A 229 43.63 -33.45 15.35
C TYR A 229 43.75 -34.29 14.07
N TYR A 230 43.93 -33.64 12.91
CA TYR A 230 44.08 -34.36 11.63
C TYR A 230 45.37 -35.17 11.56
N GLN A 231 46.48 -34.68 12.13
CA GLN A 231 47.73 -35.44 12.21
C GLN A 231 47.60 -36.69 13.09
N LYS A 232 46.83 -36.62 14.19
CA LYS A 232 46.52 -37.81 15.00
C LYS A 232 45.69 -38.81 14.20
N GLN A 233 44.59 -38.39 13.58
CA GLN A 233 43.73 -39.24 12.75
C GLN A 233 44.49 -39.89 11.58
N ALA A 234 45.39 -39.15 10.92
CA ALA A 234 46.23 -39.67 9.85
C ALA A 234 47.17 -40.78 10.35
N LYS A 235 47.80 -40.59 11.53
CA LYS A 235 48.63 -41.63 12.16
C LYS A 235 47.82 -42.86 12.58
N THR A 236 46.56 -42.70 12.96
CA THR A 236 45.68 -43.82 13.33
C THR A 236 45.24 -44.63 12.10
N LYS A 237 45.11 -44.02 10.92
CA LYS A 237 44.80 -44.73 9.66
C LYS A 237 45.98 -45.51 9.06
N THR A 238 47.22 -45.17 9.40
CA THR A 238 48.42 -45.89 8.92
C THR A 238 48.79 -47.10 9.78
N LEU A 239 48.00 -47.41 10.83
CA LEU A 239 48.22 -48.52 11.77
C LEU A 239 47.19 -49.65 11.63
N VAL A 240 46.61 -49.84 10.44
CA VAL A 240 45.84 -51.03 10.06
C VAL A 240 46.50 -51.71 8.87
#